data_AF-M2Q9U0-F1
#
_entry.id   AF-M2Q9U0-F1
#
_cell.length_a   1.000
_cell.length_b   1.000
_cell.length_c   1.000
_cell.angle_alpha   90.00
_cell.angle_beta   90.00
_cell.angle_gamma   90.00
#
_symmetry.space_group_name_H-M   'P 1'
#
loop_
_entity.id
_entity.type
_entity.pdbx_description
1 polymer ?
#
loop_
_entity_poly.entity_id
_entity_poly.type
_entity_poly.pdbx_seq_one_letter_code
_entity_poly.pdbx_strand_id
1 'polypeptide(L)'
;HNPTDEGEKKRIEEAGGQVVCGRINGILAISRSFGDIEFKYPYNKSMKDFVSPIPALQMTPIGKHNPFLILTCDGLYEKMNYEELITLTYESIEKHKKKDFDAVATEMIAESLKRGSMDNHTVIVVFFKWK
;
A
#
# COMPACT_ATOMS: atom_id res chain seq x y z
N HIS A 1 5.37 3.60 -0.23
CA HIS A 1 6.60 4.42 -0.34
C HIS A 1 6.19 5.80 -0.81
N ASN A 2 6.06 6.71 0.15
CA ASN A 2 5.65 8.08 -0.10
C ASN A 2 6.91 8.93 -0.31
N PRO A 3 6.95 9.87 -1.27
CA PRO A 3 8.06 10.80 -1.42
C PRO A 3 8.40 11.58 -0.15
N THR A 4 7.48 11.72 0.80
CA THR A 4 7.73 12.38 2.09
C THR A 4 8.44 11.50 3.13
N ASP A 5 8.53 10.18 2.91
CA ASP A 5 9.24 9.28 3.81
C ASP A 5 10.73 9.68 3.85
N GLU A 6 11.33 9.82 5.04
CA GLU A 6 12.66 10.41 5.22
C GLU A 6 13.73 9.77 4.31
N GLY A 7 13.77 8.44 4.27
CA GLY A 7 14.70 7.70 3.42
C GLY A 7 14.44 7.85 1.92
N GLU A 8 13.17 7.96 1.53
CA GLU A 8 12.80 8.16 0.13
C GLU A 8 13.14 9.58 -0.33
N LYS A 9 12.78 10.58 0.47
CA LYS A 9 13.10 11.99 0.22
C LYS A 9 14.59 12.18 0.02
N LYS A 10 15.40 11.65 0.95
CA LYS A 10 16.87 11.73 0.85
C LYS A 10 17.39 11.10 -0.44
N ARG A 11 16.91 9.91 -0.80
CA ARG A 11 17.29 9.22 -2.04
C ARG A 11 16.93 10.06 -3.29
N ILE A 12 15.75 10.67 -3.32
CA ILE A 12 15.29 11.51 -4.43
C ILE A 12 16.18 12.75 -4.56
N GLU A 13 16.49 13.41 -3.45
CA GLU A 13 17.35 14.61 -3.41
C GLU A 13 18.80 14.29 -3.81
N GLU A 14 19.36 13.16 -3.36
CA GLU A 14 20.68 12.66 -3.79
C GLU A 14 20.74 12.24 -5.26
N ALA A 15 19.58 11.93 -5.85
CA ALA A 15 19.44 11.73 -7.29
C ALA A 15 19.33 13.06 -8.04
N GLY A 16 19.23 14.21 -7.37
CA GLY A 16 19.06 15.52 -8.01
C GLY A 16 17.60 15.91 -8.29
N GLY A 17 16.64 15.14 -7.76
CA GLY A 17 15.22 15.50 -7.76
C GLY A 17 14.84 16.34 -6.54
N GLN A 18 13.57 16.73 -6.44
CA GLN A 18 13.03 17.47 -5.31
C GLN A 18 11.69 16.90 -4.88
N VAL A 19 11.31 17.06 -3.61
CA VAL A 19 9.98 16.70 -3.12
C VAL A 19 9.22 17.99 -2.80
N VAL A 20 8.17 18.26 -3.59
CA VAL A 20 7.34 19.46 -3.50
C VAL A 20 5.90 19.02 -3.27
N CYS A 21 5.27 19.49 -2.19
CA CYS A 21 3.89 19.13 -1.82
C CYS A 21 3.62 17.61 -1.82
N GLY A 22 4.59 16.82 -1.31
CA GLY A 22 4.51 15.36 -1.26
C GLY A 22 4.69 14.65 -2.61
N ARG A 23 5.15 15.36 -3.65
CA ARG A 23 5.34 14.82 -5.00
C ARG A 23 6.76 15.02 -5.50
N ILE A 24 7.29 14.04 -6.24
CA ILE A 24 8.59 14.18 -6.90
C ILE A 24 8.49 15.20 -8.01
N ASN A 25 9.32 16.25 -7.92
CA ASN A 25 9.33 17.42 -8.78
C ASN A 25 7.94 18.07 -8.94
N GLY A 26 7.07 17.91 -7.94
CA GLY A 26 5.68 18.39 -7.97
C GLY A 26 4.70 17.54 -8.80
N ILE A 27 5.16 16.43 -9.39
CA ILE A 27 4.36 15.65 -10.35
C ILE A 27 3.87 14.34 -9.72
N LEU A 28 4.78 13.43 -9.35
CA LEU A 28 4.43 12.06 -8.99
C LEU A 28 4.34 11.85 -7.47
N ALA A 29 3.23 11.28 -6.99
CA ALA A 29 2.94 11.09 -5.56
C ALA A 29 3.49 9.79 -4.95
N ILE A 30 4.24 8.99 -5.72
CA ILE A 30 4.88 7.75 -5.27
C ILE A 30 6.39 7.82 -5.54
N SER A 31 7.19 7.25 -4.66
CA SER A 31 8.65 7.26 -4.80
C SER A 31 9.25 5.99 -5.38
N ARG A 32 8.44 4.93 -5.50
CA ARG A 32 8.83 3.64 -6.06
C ARG A 32 7.73 3.07 -6.93
N SER A 33 8.09 2.59 -8.12
CA SER A 33 7.16 1.98 -9.06
C SER A 33 7.92 1.17 -10.13
N PHE A 34 7.21 0.24 -10.75
CA PHE A 34 7.56 -0.22 -12.10
C PHE A 34 7.02 0.80 -13.12
N GLY A 35 7.66 0.94 -14.28
CA GLY A 35 7.27 1.98 -15.24
C GLY A 35 7.86 3.35 -14.90
N ASP A 36 7.08 4.43 -15.03
CA ASP A 36 7.49 5.83 -14.79
C ASP A 36 8.86 6.17 -15.37
N ILE A 37 9.08 5.74 -16.61
CA ILE A 37 10.39 5.79 -17.25
C ILE A 37 10.94 7.22 -17.29
N GLU A 38 10.08 8.24 -17.42
CA GLU A 38 10.43 9.67 -17.42
C GLU A 38 11.13 10.13 -16.13
N PHE A 39 10.96 9.38 -15.04
CA PHE A 39 11.57 9.64 -13.74
C PHE A 39 12.80 8.75 -13.46
N LYS A 40 13.30 8.03 -14.47
CA LYS A 40 14.40 7.06 -14.35
C LYS A 40 15.49 7.34 -15.38
N TYR A 41 16.73 6.97 -15.05
CA TYR A 41 17.84 7.08 -15.99
C TYR A 41 17.62 6.10 -17.17
N PRO A 42 17.89 6.50 -18.43
CA PRO A 42 18.48 7.77 -18.87
C PRO A 42 17.47 8.86 -19.27
N TYR A 43 16.17 8.69 -18.99
CA TYR A 43 15.11 9.59 -19.45
C TYR A 43 14.92 10.82 -18.55
N ASN A 44 15.05 10.65 -17.23
CA ASN A 44 15.25 11.79 -16.34
C ASN A 44 16.68 12.31 -16.59
N LYS A 45 16.89 13.62 -16.76
CA LYS A 45 18.23 14.15 -17.12
C LYS A 45 19.31 14.00 -16.03
N SER A 46 19.01 13.21 -14.99
CA SER A 46 19.93 12.85 -13.92
C SER A 46 20.63 11.53 -14.24
N MET A 47 21.75 11.26 -13.57
CA MET A 47 22.46 9.97 -13.63
C MET A 47 21.88 8.90 -12.70
N LYS A 48 20.79 9.20 -11.98
CA LYS A 48 20.13 8.32 -11.01
C LYS A 48 18.62 8.40 -11.12
N ASP A 49 17.95 7.32 -10.73
CA ASP A 49 16.49 7.26 -10.74
C ASP A 49 15.87 8.14 -9.65
N PHE A 50 14.92 9.01 -10.04
CA PHE A 50 14.07 9.70 -9.08
C PHE A 50 13.02 8.75 -8.50
N VAL A 51 12.54 7.79 -9.29
CA VAL A 51 11.58 6.76 -8.86
C VAL A 51 12.26 5.40 -8.86
N SER A 52 12.38 4.76 -7.70
CA SER A 52 13.12 3.50 -7.60
C SER A 52 12.27 2.30 -8.07
N PRO A 53 12.80 1.41 -8.93
CA PRO A 53 12.17 0.12 -9.21
C PRO A 53 12.47 -0.95 -8.15
N ILE A 54 13.33 -0.63 -7.16
CA ILE A 54 13.81 -1.61 -6.18
C ILE A 54 12.78 -1.76 -5.04
N PRO A 55 12.24 -2.97 -4.81
CA PRO A 55 11.26 -3.19 -3.75
C PRO A 55 11.92 -3.10 -2.37
N ALA A 56 11.13 -2.76 -1.35
CA ALA A 56 11.52 -3.00 0.03
C ALA A 56 11.28 -4.48 0.36
N LEU A 57 12.29 -5.14 0.92
CA LEU A 57 12.21 -6.53 1.37
C LEU A 57 12.20 -6.56 2.89
N GLN A 58 11.19 -7.22 3.46
CA GLN A 58 11.10 -7.48 4.88
C GLN A 58 10.75 -8.95 5.11
N MET A 59 11.40 -9.58 6.08
CA MET A 59 11.09 -10.92 6.55
C MET A 59 10.59 -10.83 7.97
N THR A 60 9.38 -11.35 8.22
CA THR A 60 8.75 -11.33 9.54
C THR A 60 8.35 -12.75 9.92
N PRO A 61 8.82 -13.29 11.07
CA PRO A 61 8.32 -14.55 11.59
C PRO A 61 6.82 -14.44 11.90
N ILE A 62 6.03 -15.41 11.46
CA ILE A 62 4.60 -15.51 11.76
C ILE A 62 4.31 -16.82 12.51
N GLY A 63 3.26 -16.82 13.33
CA GLY A 63 2.85 -17.99 14.10
C GLY A 63 1.35 -18.02 14.38
N LYS A 64 0.92 -18.92 15.28
CA LYS A 64 -0.51 -19.18 15.59
C LYS A 64 -1.33 -17.94 15.98
N HIS A 65 -0.67 -16.86 16.42
CA HIS A 65 -1.29 -15.58 16.77
C HIS A 65 -1.55 -14.66 15.56
N ASN A 66 -1.09 -15.03 14.36
CA ASN A 66 -1.38 -14.33 13.11
C ASN A 66 -2.41 -15.14 12.31
N PRO A 67 -3.71 -14.80 12.38
CA PRO A 67 -4.76 -15.59 11.72
C PRO A 67 -4.88 -15.31 10.22
N PHE A 68 -4.48 -14.13 9.76
CA PHE A 68 -4.60 -13.73 8.37
C PHE A 68 -3.55 -12.68 7.96
N LEU A 69 -3.40 -12.48 6.65
CA LEU A 69 -2.67 -11.39 6.01
C LEU A 69 -3.64 -10.63 5.08
N ILE A 70 -3.60 -9.30 5.12
CA ILE A 70 -4.37 -8.42 4.24
C ILE A 70 -3.39 -7.77 3.26
N LEU A 71 -3.71 -7.81 1.97
CA LEU A 71 -3.05 -7.05 0.91
C LEU A 71 -4.09 -6.17 0.23
N THR A 72 -3.80 -4.88 0.08
CA THR A 72 -4.73 -3.91 -0.50
C THR A 72 -3.98 -2.76 -1.18
N CYS A 73 -4.66 -2.05 -2.09
CA CYS A 73 -4.23 -0.74 -2.58
C CYS A 73 -4.51 0.39 -1.57
N ASP A 74 -4.05 1.59 -1.89
CA ASP A 74 -4.25 2.84 -1.17
C ASP A 74 -5.71 3.31 -1.12
N GLY A 75 -6.55 2.95 -2.09
CA GLY A 75 -7.97 3.28 -2.10
C GLY A 75 -8.75 2.86 -0.84
N LEU A 76 -8.25 1.88 -0.06
CA LEU A 76 -8.78 1.56 1.28
C LEU A 76 -8.18 2.45 2.37
N TYR A 77 -6.88 2.70 2.31
CA TYR A 77 -6.13 3.46 3.32
C TYR A 77 -6.43 4.97 3.30
N GLU A 78 -7.03 5.49 2.23
CA GLU A 78 -7.55 6.86 2.21
C GLU A 78 -8.64 7.11 3.25
N LYS A 79 -9.41 6.07 3.62
CA LYS A 79 -10.60 6.19 4.50
C LYS A 79 -10.54 5.35 5.77
N MET A 80 -9.58 4.45 5.88
CA MET A 80 -9.41 3.55 7.01
C MET A 80 -7.94 3.40 7.38
N ASN A 81 -7.62 3.50 8.67
CA ASN A 81 -6.30 3.15 9.17
C ASN A 81 -6.14 1.63 9.37
N TYR A 82 -4.93 1.20 9.73
CA TYR A 82 -4.63 -0.23 9.92
C TYR A 82 -5.49 -0.90 11.00
N GLU A 83 -5.75 -0.22 12.12
CA GLU A 83 -6.52 -0.78 13.24
C GLU A 83 -8.00 -0.95 12.87
N GLU A 84 -8.57 0.04 12.18
CA GLU A 84 -9.94 -0.04 11.66
C GLU A 84 -10.10 -1.20 10.68
N LEU A 85 -9.15 -1.37 9.76
CA LEU A 85 -9.14 -2.47 8.80
C LEU A 85 -9.04 -3.83 9.49
N ILE A 86 -8.17 -3.97 10.49
CA ILE A 86 -8.02 -5.20 11.25
C ILE A 86 -9.32 -5.51 12.02
N THR A 87 -9.91 -4.50 12.65
CA THR A 87 -11.15 -4.65 13.43
C THR A 87 -12.31 -5.10 12.54
N LEU A 88 -12.52 -4.41 11.41
CA LEU A 88 -13.53 -4.76 10.42
C LEU A 88 -13.35 -6.19 9.90
N THR A 89 -12.11 -6.60 9.67
CA THR A 89 -11.81 -7.97 9.22
C THR A 89 -12.23 -8.99 10.28
N TYR A 90 -11.91 -8.77 11.56
CA TYR A 90 -12.35 -9.67 12.64
C TYR A 90 -13.87 -9.73 12.76
N GLU A 91 -14.55 -8.59 12.78
CA GLU A 91 -16.01 -8.51 12.86
C GLU A 91 -16.68 -9.25 11.70
N SER A 92 -16.16 -9.10 10.48
CA SER A 92 -16.67 -9.78 9.30
C SER A 92 -16.46 -11.30 9.37
N ILE A 93 -15.28 -11.75 9.80
CA ILE A 93 -14.99 -13.18 9.99
C ILE A 93 -15.96 -13.82 11.00
N GLU A 94 -16.23 -13.13 12.10
CA GLU A 94 -17.16 -13.59 13.14
C GLU A 94 -18.60 -13.64 12.63
N LYS A 95 -19.05 -12.57 11.96
CA LYS A 95 -20.37 -12.48 11.33
C LYS A 95 -20.64 -13.64 10.37
N HIS A 96 -19.65 -13.99 9.54
CA HIS A 96 -19.75 -15.06 8.55
C HIS A 96 -19.36 -16.44 9.09
N LYS A 97 -19.17 -16.57 10.41
CA LYS A 97 -18.88 -17.84 11.10
C LYS A 97 -17.71 -18.62 10.48
N LYS A 98 -16.71 -17.92 9.91
CA LYS A 98 -15.54 -18.52 9.24
C LYS A 98 -15.90 -19.43 8.05
N LYS A 99 -16.97 -19.15 7.32
CA LYS A 99 -17.42 -19.95 6.16
C LYS A 99 -17.40 -19.20 4.84
N ASP A 100 -17.59 -17.88 4.87
CA ASP A 100 -17.60 -17.04 3.68
C ASP A 100 -16.46 -16.01 3.78
N PHE A 101 -15.33 -16.34 3.16
CA PHE A 101 -14.14 -15.51 3.17
C PHE A 101 -14.16 -14.44 2.08
N ASP A 102 -14.91 -14.66 1.00
CA ASP A 102 -15.08 -13.67 -0.07
C ASP A 102 -15.91 -12.47 0.41
N ALA A 103 -16.88 -12.73 1.30
CA ALA A 103 -17.65 -11.69 1.96
C ALA A 103 -16.78 -10.74 2.80
N VAL A 104 -15.68 -11.23 3.41
CA VAL A 104 -14.77 -10.39 4.21
C VAL A 104 -14.13 -9.31 3.35
N ALA A 105 -13.53 -9.68 2.22
CA ALA A 105 -12.94 -8.72 1.30
C ALA A 105 -13.99 -7.76 0.71
N THR A 106 -15.18 -8.27 0.41
CA THR A 106 -16.30 -7.47 -0.13
C THR A 106 -16.77 -6.42 0.88
N GLU A 107 -16.88 -6.77 2.15
CA GLU A 107 -17.28 -5.84 3.22
C GLU A 107 -16.24 -4.75 3.47
N MET A 108 -14.94 -5.08 3.36
CA MET A 108 -13.86 -4.08 3.44
C MET A 108 -13.95 -3.03 2.32
N ILE A 109 -14.25 -3.48 1.09
CA ILE A 109 -14.47 -2.56 -0.04
C ILE A 109 -15.75 -1.73 0.19
N ALA A 110 -16.84 -2.37 0.61
CA ALA A 110 -18.11 -1.69 0.85
C ALA A 110 -18.00 -0.60 1.93
N GLU A 111 -17.24 -0.84 3.00
CA GLU A 111 -16.99 0.15 4.05
C GLU A 111 -16.15 1.32 3.51
N SER A 112 -15.12 1.07 2.70
CA SER A 112 -14.35 2.16 2.06
C SER A 112 -15.22 3.03 1.15
N LEU A 113 -16.07 2.40 0.33
CA LEU A 113 -17.01 3.09 -0.56
C LEU A 113 -18.04 3.91 0.23
N LYS A 114 -18.58 3.35 1.32
CA LYS A 114 -19.50 4.03 2.23
C LYS A 114 -18.87 5.26 2.88
N ARG A 115 -17.57 5.23 3.15
CA ARG A 115 -16.79 6.38 3.63
C ARG A 115 -16.40 7.37 2.53
N GLY A 116 -16.89 7.17 1.30
CA GLY A 116 -16.71 8.08 0.18
C GLY A 116 -15.34 7.98 -0.50
N SER A 117 -14.69 6.81 -0.47
CA SER A 117 -13.55 6.57 -1.35
C SER A 117 -13.99 6.57 -2.81
N MET A 118 -13.25 7.27 -3.67
CA MET A 118 -13.53 7.39 -5.11
C MET A 118 -12.45 6.73 -5.98
N ASP A 119 -11.46 6.11 -5.35
CA ASP A 119 -10.37 5.45 -6.06
C ASP A 119 -10.75 4.00 -6.44
N ASN A 120 -9.84 3.28 -7.09
CA ASN A 120 -9.97 1.85 -7.32
C ASN A 120 -9.65 1.07 -6.04
N HIS A 121 -10.43 0.00 -5.79
CA HIS A 121 -10.25 -0.89 -4.65
C HIS A 121 -9.80 -2.27 -5.11
N THR A 122 -8.81 -2.83 -4.44
CA THR A 122 -8.42 -4.24 -4.59
C THR A 122 -8.02 -4.75 -3.22
N VAL A 123 -8.59 -5.88 -2.81
CA VAL A 123 -8.34 -6.50 -1.50
C VAL A 123 -8.12 -7.98 -1.69
N ILE A 124 -7.06 -8.51 -1.07
CA ILE A 124 -6.80 -9.94 -0.93
C ILE A 124 -6.63 -10.23 0.56
N VAL A 125 -7.39 -11.19 1.08
CA VAL A 125 -7.25 -11.69 2.45
C VAL A 125 -6.79 -13.13 2.40
N VAL A 126 -5.64 -13.42 3.00
CA VAL A 126 -5.06 -14.76 3.08
C VAL A 126 -5.26 -15.28 4.50
N PHE A 127 -6.04 -16.35 4.66
CA PHE A 127 -6.28 -16.99 5.95
C PHE A 127 -5.27 -18.11 6.20
N PHE A 128 -4.54 -18.02 7.32
CA PHE A 128 -3.54 -19.03 7.67
C PHE A 128 -4.17 -20.22 8.39
N LYS A 129 -3.81 -21.44 7.96
CA LYS A 129 -4.15 -22.68 8.66
C LYS A 129 -2.91 -23.21 9.36
N TRP A 130 -2.85 -23.00 10.67
CA TRP A 130 -1.77 -23.50 11.52
C TRP A 130 -1.99 -24.98 11.85
N LYS A 131 -0.91 -25.77 11.81
CA LYS A 131 -0.88 -27.14 12.32
C LYS A 131 -0.56 -27.18 13.82
#